data_AF-A0A024G4V1-F1
#
_entry.id   AF-A0A024G4V1-F1
#
_cell.length_a   1.000
_cell.length_b   1.000
_cell.length_c   1.000
_cell.angle_alpha   90.00
_cell.angle_beta   90.00
_cell.angle_gamma   90.00
#
_symmetry.space_group_name_H-M   'P 1'
#
loop_
_entity.id
_entity.type
_entity.pdbx_description
1 polymer ?
#
loop_
_entity_poly.entity_id
_entity_poly.type
_entity_poly.pdbx_seq_one_letter_code
_entity_poly.pdbx_strand_id
1 'polypeptide(L)'
;MKKHEHISGRARRGLFAGRDKGFGNNVSHSKRRTRRSWKVNHQYKHLYSEALDEKIGLNVTTHTLRCIDKIGGLDNYLQSISDEQELGIKGLKAKNRIVEALQTPKENDKNSMMTHQLTQTG
;
A
#
# COMPACT_ATOMS: atom_id res chain seq x y z
N MET A 1 4.98 -0.02 22.63
CA MET A 1 3.86 0.68 21.95
C MET A 1 2.89 -0.36 21.43
N LYS A 2 1.57 -0.17 21.58
CA LYS A 2 0.57 -1.10 21.00
C LYS A 2 0.58 -0.93 19.49
N LYS A 3 0.70 -2.04 18.74
CA LYS A 3 0.52 -2.04 17.29
C LYS A 3 -0.91 -1.59 16.96
N HIS A 4 -1.08 -0.71 15.98
CA HIS A 4 -2.41 -0.25 15.58
C HIS A 4 -3.09 -1.32 14.72
N GLU A 5 -3.87 -2.19 15.38
CA GLU A 5 -4.66 -3.19 14.66
C GLU A 5 -5.93 -2.56 14.07
N HIS A 6 -6.20 -2.86 12.81
CA HIS A 6 -7.45 -2.49 12.15
C HIS A 6 -8.62 -3.31 12.71
N ILE A 7 -9.59 -2.62 13.31
CA ILE A 7 -10.84 -3.17 13.84
C ILE A 7 -11.78 -3.56 12.69
N SER A 8 -11.83 -2.77 11.61
CA SER A 8 -12.68 -3.07 10.46
C SER A 8 -12.02 -4.02 9.46
N GLY A 9 -12.76 -5.04 9.05
CA GLY A 9 -12.33 -5.95 7.98
C GLY A 9 -12.08 -5.24 6.63
N ARG A 10 -12.63 -4.04 6.43
CA ARG A 10 -12.35 -3.22 5.25
C ARG A 10 -10.93 -2.64 5.30
N ALA A 11 -10.55 -2.04 6.43
CA ALA A 11 -9.20 -1.50 6.61
C ALA A 11 -8.14 -2.60 6.54
N ARG A 12 -8.41 -3.78 7.14
CA ARG A 12 -7.54 -4.97 7.01
C ARG A 12 -7.28 -5.44 5.57
N ARG A 13 -8.14 -5.09 4.61
CA ARG A 13 -8.03 -5.52 3.21
C ARG A 13 -7.40 -4.47 2.29
N GLY A 14 -7.13 -3.26 2.76
CA GLY A 14 -6.63 -2.17 1.93
C GLY A 14 -5.56 -1.34 2.64
N LEU A 15 -5.10 -0.29 1.97
CA LEU A 15 -4.10 0.63 2.49
C LEU A 15 -4.80 1.78 3.23
N PHE A 16 -4.88 1.67 4.56
CA PHE A 16 -5.58 2.62 5.40
C PHE A 16 -4.66 3.45 6.30
N ALA A 17 -3.35 3.16 6.35
CA ALA A 17 -2.35 3.90 7.11
C ALA A 17 -2.81 4.13 8.57
N GLY A 18 -3.19 3.05 9.25
CA GLY A 18 -3.67 3.06 10.62
C GLY A 18 -5.07 3.65 10.85
N ARG A 19 -5.74 4.20 9.82
CA ARG A 19 -7.10 4.76 9.97
C ARG A 19 -8.17 3.69 9.99
N ASP A 20 -9.16 3.89 10.84
CA ASP A 20 -10.35 3.06 10.88
C ASP A 20 -11.62 3.89 11.08
N LYS A 21 -12.78 3.24 10.96
CA LYS A 21 -14.08 3.85 11.25
C LYS A 21 -14.13 4.31 12.71
N GLY A 22 -14.57 5.55 12.92
CA GLY A 22 -14.85 6.08 14.24
C GLY A 22 -16.26 5.70 14.70
N PHE A 23 -16.44 5.53 16.01
CA PHE A 23 -17.75 5.36 16.64
C PHE A 23 -17.95 6.40 17.72
N GLY A 24 -19.18 6.87 17.88
CA GLY A 24 -19.52 7.84 18.93
C GLY A 24 -20.99 8.18 18.94
N ASN A 25 -21.30 9.37 19.45
CA ASN A 25 -22.67 9.85 19.60
C ASN A 25 -22.85 11.20 18.93
N ASN A 26 -24.01 11.41 18.32
CA ASN A 26 -24.58 12.75 18.15
C ASN A 26 -25.12 13.23 19.49
N VAL A 27 -24.87 14.48 19.83
CA VAL A 27 -25.34 15.10 21.08
C VAL A 27 -26.17 16.33 20.70
N SER A 28 -27.45 16.34 21.06
CA SER A 28 -28.32 17.51 20.87
C SER A 28 -28.01 18.60 21.89
N HIS A 29 -28.59 19.79 21.68
CA HIS A 29 -28.54 20.89 22.65
C HIS A 29 -29.09 20.46 24.03
N SER A 30 -30.14 19.63 24.05
CA SER A 30 -30.70 18.99 25.25
C SER A 30 -29.91 17.78 25.76
N LYS A 31 -28.67 17.56 25.29
CA LYS A 31 -27.77 16.45 25.65
C LYS A 31 -28.33 15.05 25.37
N ARG A 32 -29.32 14.91 24.49
CA ARG A 32 -29.79 13.59 24.03
C ARG A 32 -28.71 12.97 23.14
N ARG A 33 -28.30 11.74 23.49
CA ARG A 33 -27.24 11.01 22.79
C ARG A 33 -27.82 9.98 21.83
N THR A 34 -27.44 10.02 20.55
CA THR A 34 -27.80 9.00 19.55
C THR A 34 -26.55 8.43 18.91
N ARG A 35 -26.51 7.10 18.71
CA ARG A 35 -25.31 6.42 18.15
C ARG A 35 -25.03 6.91 16.73
N ARG A 36 -23.78 7.20 16.42
CA ARG A 36 -23.30 7.50 15.06
C ARG A 36 -21.97 6.80 14.76
N SER A 37 -21.66 6.72 13.47
CA SER A 37 -20.36 6.28 12.97
C SER A 37 -19.77 7.30 12.02
N TRP A 38 -18.43 7.35 11.95
CA TRP A 38 -17.68 8.16 10.99
C TRP A 38 -16.90 7.21 10.08
N LYS A 39 -17.23 7.23 8.79
CA LYS A 39 -16.58 6.41 7.78
C LYS A 39 -15.31 7.12 7.29
N VAL A 40 -14.24 6.36 7.07
CA VAL A 40 -13.03 6.86 6.42
C VAL A 40 -13.31 7.05 4.92
N ASN A 41 -12.86 8.17 4.36
CA ASN A 41 -12.85 8.38 2.92
C ASN A 41 -11.80 7.46 2.27
N HIS A 42 -12.28 6.44 1.58
CA HIS A 42 -11.46 5.47 0.86
C HIS A 42 -12.04 5.25 -0.53
N GLN A 43 -11.16 4.94 -1.47
CA GLN A 43 -11.49 4.79 -2.88
C GLN A 43 -10.75 3.57 -3.44
N TYR A 44 -11.37 2.88 -4.38
CA TYR A 44 -10.68 1.84 -5.14
C TYR A 44 -9.90 2.49 -6.28
N LYS A 45 -8.59 2.25 -6.35
CA LYS A 45 -7.69 2.82 -7.36
C LYS A 45 -6.66 1.80 -7.82
N HIS A 46 -6.29 1.94 -9.09
CA HIS A 46 -5.17 1.22 -9.69
C HIS A 46 -3.92 2.08 -9.59
N LEU A 47 -2.91 1.57 -8.90
CA LEU A 47 -1.63 2.23 -8.71
C LEU A 47 -0.54 1.44 -9.44
N TYR A 48 0.29 2.13 -10.20
CA TYR A 48 1.37 1.51 -10.96
C TYR A 48 2.55 1.17 -10.04
N SER A 49 3.13 -0.01 -10.25
CA SER A 49 4.32 -0.52 -9.59
C SER A 49 5.43 -0.67 -10.63
N GLU A 50 6.57 -0.03 -10.40
CA GLU A 50 7.73 -0.03 -11.32
C GLU A 50 8.50 -1.35 -11.23
N ALA A 51 8.57 -1.93 -10.04
CA ALA A 51 9.21 -3.23 -9.83
C ALA A 51 8.51 -4.33 -10.63
N LEU A 52 7.17 -4.33 -10.63
CA LEU A 52 6.33 -5.35 -11.26
C LEU A 52 5.91 -5.00 -12.70
N ASP A 53 6.07 -3.75 -13.13
CA ASP A 53 5.52 -3.22 -14.40
C ASP A 53 3.99 -3.47 -14.55
N GLU A 54 3.28 -3.44 -13.43
CA GLU A 54 1.86 -3.80 -13.32
C GLU A 54 1.08 -2.70 -12.57
N LYS A 55 -0.20 -2.52 -12.92
CA LYS A 55 -1.14 -1.72 -12.12
C LYS A 55 -1.86 -2.57 -11.07
N ILE A 56 -1.58 -2.31 -9.79
CA ILE A 56 -2.19 -3.03 -8.66
C ILE A 56 -3.48 -2.32 -8.21
N GLY A 57 -4.59 -3.06 -8.20
CA GLY A 57 -5.89 -2.57 -7.72
C GLY A 57 -6.06 -2.67 -6.20
N LEU A 58 -6.11 -1.53 -5.51
CA LEU A 58 -6.17 -1.45 -4.05
C LEU A 58 -7.31 -0.54 -3.57
N ASN A 59 -7.86 -0.85 -2.39
CA ASN A 59 -8.66 0.12 -1.64
C ASN A 59 -7.72 1.00 -0.85
N VAL A 60 -7.73 2.30 -1.14
CA VAL A 60 -6.75 3.25 -0.62
C VAL A 60 -7.48 4.45 -0.02
N THR A 61 -7.01 4.94 1.12
CA THR A 61 -7.52 6.20 1.69
C THR A 61 -6.93 7.41 0.96
N THR A 62 -7.63 8.54 0.97
CA THR A 62 -7.12 9.77 0.34
C THR A 62 -5.82 10.26 0.97
N HIS A 63 -5.64 10.04 2.28
CA HIS A 63 -4.37 10.32 2.94
C HIS A 63 -3.25 9.41 2.41
N THR A 64 -3.52 8.12 2.26
CA THR A 64 -2.52 7.19 1.74
C THR A 64 -2.11 7.55 0.32
N LEU A 65 -3.05 7.95 -0.56
CA LEU A 65 -2.72 8.46 -1.88
C LEU A 65 -1.75 9.66 -1.80
N ARG A 66 -2.05 10.64 -0.95
CA ARG A 66 -1.15 11.79 -0.73
C ARG A 66 0.23 11.37 -0.22
N CYS A 67 0.32 10.35 0.64
CA CYS A 67 1.61 9.84 1.11
C CYS A 67 2.40 9.13 0.02
N ILE A 68 1.71 8.36 -0.83
CA ILE A 68 2.31 7.68 -1.99
C ILE A 68 2.92 8.72 -2.93
N ASP A 69 2.19 9.79 -3.23
CA ASP A 69 2.69 10.88 -4.06
C ASP A 69 3.89 11.58 -3.42
N LYS A 70 3.85 11.80 -2.09
CA LYS A 70 4.95 12.44 -1.35
C LYS A 70 6.22 11.60 -1.35
N ILE A 71 6.10 10.27 -1.24
CA ILE A 71 7.24 9.34 -1.19
C ILE A 71 7.76 9.04 -2.61
N GLY A 72 6.95 9.29 -3.64
CA GLY A 72 7.34 9.08 -5.03
C GLY A 72 7.05 7.66 -5.50
N GLY A 73 5.83 7.16 -5.26
CA GLY A 73 5.36 5.91 -5.85
C GLY A 73 4.90 4.86 -4.84
N LEU A 74 4.18 3.85 -5.35
CA LEU A 74 3.61 2.77 -4.52
C LEU A 74 4.70 1.91 -3.90
N ASP A 75 5.71 1.54 -4.68
CA ASP A 75 6.74 0.59 -4.26
C ASP A 75 7.56 1.16 -3.10
N ASN A 76 8.00 2.41 -3.26
CA ASN A 76 8.71 3.17 -2.23
C ASN A 76 7.85 3.31 -0.96
N TYR A 77 6.55 3.60 -1.12
CA TYR A 77 5.63 3.67 0.02
C TYR A 77 5.52 2.34 0.78
N LEU A 78 5.32 1.22 0.07
CA LEU A 78 5.21 -0.11 0.69
C LEU A 78 6.50 -0.56 1.38
N GLN A 79 7.66 -0.19 0.83
CA GLN A 79 8.97 -0.45 1.44
C GLN A 79 9.19 0.41 2.70
N SER A 80 8.76 1.67 2.67
CA SER A 80 8.92 2.61 3.80
C SER A 80 8.17 2.19 5.06
N ILE A 81 7.08 1.43 4.92
CA ILE A 81 6.26 0.99 6.05
C ILE A 81 6.86 -0.27 6.67
N SER A 82 7.28 -0.16 7.93
CA SER A 82 7.75 -1.29 8.73
C SER A 82 6.62 -2.07 9.41
N ASP A 83 5.49 -1.43 9.75
CA ASP A 83 4.38 -2.11 10.40
C ASP A 83 3.47 -2.82 9.37
N GLU A 84 3.58 -4.14 9.31
CA GLU A 84 2.79 -4.99 8.40
C GLU A 84 1.27 -4.86 8.62
N GLN A 85 0.83 -4.53 9.84
CA GLN A 85 -0.59 -4.42 10.15
C GLN A 85 -1.24 -3.22 9.45
N GLU A 86 -0.48 -2.14 9.20
CA GLU A 86 -0.97 -0.95 8.49
C GLU A 86 -1.13 -1.16 6.98
N LEU A 87 -0.42 -2.14 6.43
CA LEU A 87 -0.47 -2.50 5.01
C LEU A 87 -1.72 -3.31 4.66
N GLY A 88 -2.28 -4.00 5.65
CA GLY A 88 -3.35 -4.96 5.46
C GLY A 88 -2.95 -6.13 4.56
N ILE A 89 -3.89 -7.05 4.34
CA ILE A 89 -3.63 -8.31 3.63
C ILE A 89 -3.22 -8.08 2.18
N LYS A 90 -3.88 -7.15 1.47
CA LYS A 90 -3.54 -6.85 0.07
C LYS A 90 -2.23 -6.09 -0.07
N GLY A 91 -1.96 -5.14 0.83
CA GLY A 91 -0.71 -4.39 0.81
C GLY A 91 0.49 -5.26 1.14
N LEU A 92 0.37 -6.16 2.13
CA LEU A 92 1.41 -7.14 2.45
C LEU A 92 1.71 -8.08 1.28
N LYS A 93 0.67 -8.59 0.61
CA LYS A 93 0.85 -9.38 -0.62
C LYS A 93 1.56 -8.59 -1.72
N ALA A 94 1.19 -7.32 -1.93
CA ALA A 94 1.84 -6.47 -2.94
C ALA A 94 3.32 -6.23 -2.58
N LYS A 95 3.63 -5.95 -1.31
CA LYS A 95 5.00 -5.77 -0.83
C LYS A 95 5.84 -7.02 -1.06
N ASN A 96 5.32 -8.20 -0.71
CA ASN A 96 6.04 -9.45 -0.93
C ASN A 96 6.31 -9.71 -2.42
N ARG A 97 5.31 -9.50 -3.29
CA ARG A 97 5.51 -9.59 -4.76
C ARG A 97 6.61 -8.65 -5.25
N ILE A 98 6.65 -7.41 -4.74
CA ILE A 98 7.68 -6.43 -5.11
C ILE A 98 9.06 -6.89 -4.63
N VAL A 99 9.17 -7.35 -3.38
CA VAL A 99 10.44 -7.86 -2.84
C VAL A 99 10.94 -9.06 -3.63
N GLU A 100 10.06 -9.99 -3.98
CA GLU A 100 10.38 -11.14 -4.83
C GLU A 100 10.86 -10.68 -6.22
N ALA A 101 10.14 -9.76 -6.86
CA ALA A 101 10.50 -9.23 -8.18
C ALA A 101 11.84 -8.48 -8.18
N LEU A 102 12.20 -7.83 -7.07
CA LEU A 102 13.51 -7.18 -6.91
C LEU A 102 14.65 -8.19 -6.70
N GLN A 103 14.36 -9.35 -6.11
CA GLN A 103 15.35 -10.42 -5.91
C GLN A 103 15.61 -11.21 -7.20
N THR A 104 14.59 -11.38 -8.05
CA THR A 104 14.76 -11.98 -9.37
C THR A 104 15.32 -10.96 -10.35
N PRO A 105 16.56 -11.11 -10.85
CA PRO A 105 17.05 -10.21 -11.88
C PRO A 105 16.15 -10.33 -13.11
N LYS A 106 15.69 -9.19 -13.64
CA LYS A 106 14.92 -9.18 -14.88
C LYS A 106 15.77 -9.85 -15.96
N GLU A 107 15.19 -10.83 -16.66
CA GLU A 107 15.88 -11.64 -17.67
C GLU A 107 16.58 -10.80 -18.75
N ASN A 108 16.11 -9.57 -18.95
CA ASN A 108 16.65 -8.58 -19.87
C ASN A 108 18.09 -8.12 -19.53
N ASP A 109 18.51 -8.15 -18.26
CA ASP A 109 19.87 -7.75 -17.86
C ASP A 109 20.91 -8.85 -18.16
N LYS A 110 20.48 -10.12 -18.19
CA LYS A 110 21.35 -11.27 -18.54
C LYS A 110 21.81 -11.20 -19.99
N ASN A 111 20.96 -10.73 -20.90
CA ASN A 111 21.30 -10.60 -22.32
C ASN A 111 22.30 -9.47 -22.60
N SER A 112 22.30 -8.40 -21.80
CA SER A 112 23.26 -7.29 -21.94
C SER A 112 24.68 -7.67 -21.48
N MET A 113 24.83 -8.65 -20.57
CA MET A 113 26.14 -9.13 -20.11
C MET A 113 26.80 -10.11 -21.09
N MET A 114 26.01 -10.82 -21.91
CA MET A 114 26.52 -11.76 -22.93
C MET A 114 26.98 -11.07 -24.22
N THR A 115 26.34 -9.97 -24.62
CA THR A 115 26.70 -9.23 -25.85
C THR A 115 28.06 -8.54 -25.75
N HIS A 116 28.47 -8.10 -24.56
CA HIS A 116 29.77 -7.48 -24.34
C HIS A 116 30.96 -8.46 -24.36
N GLN A 117 30.74 -9.77 -24.16
CA GLN A 117 31.83 -10.77 -24.17
C GLN A 117 32.18 -11.29 -25.57
N LEU A 118 31.27 -11.17 -26.56
CA LEU A 118 31.49 -11.65 -27.93
C LEU A 118 32.23 -10.64 -28.84
N THR A 119 32.39 -9.39 -28.39
CA THR A 119 33.02 -8.30 -29.18
C THR A 119 34.50 -8.10 -28.87
N GLN A 120 35.06 -8.81 -27.89
CA GLN A 120 36.47 -8.69 -27.46
C GLN A 120 37.37 -9.83 -28.01
N THR A 121 36.83 -10.80 -28.75
CA THR A 121 37.57 -11.96 -29.28
C THR A 121 37.84 -11.92 -30.79
N GLY A 122 37.75 -10.75 -31.44
CA GLY A 122 38.12 -10.55 -32.86
C GLY A 122 39.11 -9.42 -33.01
#